data_AF-A0A9D6P8C6-F1
#
_entry.id   AF-A0A9D6P8C6-F1
#
_cell.length_a   1.000
_cell.length_b   1.000
_cell.length_c   1.000
_cell.angle_alpha   90.00
_cell.angle_beta   90.00
_cell.angle_gamma   90.00
#
_symmetry.space_group_name_H-M   'P 1'
#
loop_
_entity.id
_entity.type
_entity.pdbx_description
1 polymer ?
#
loop_
_entity_poly.entity_id
_entity_poly.type
_entity_poly.pdbx_seq_one_letter_code
_entity_poly.pdbx_strand_id
1 'polypeptide(L)'
;MKLLVTGGAGFIGSNFVHYWLKNHPEDEIIVFDLLTYAGHIQSLKDVLDGLDKMSGDEQGDAISSISGKNIQFIRGDITDASFVAI
;
A
#
# COMPACT_ATOMS: atom_id res chain seq x y z
N MET A 1 -14.13 -5.64 -8.58
CA MET A 1 -13.83 -6.55 -7.45
C MET A 1 -13.00 -5.78 -6.42
N LYS A 2 -12.93 -6.24 -5.16
CA LYS A 2 -12.02 -5.64 -4.16
C LYS A 2 -10.94 -6.65 -3.77
N LEU A 3 -9.67 -6.26 -3.88
CA LEU A 3 -8.51 -7.11 -3.60
C LEU A 3 -7.70 -6.56 -2.42
N LEU A 4 -7.43 -7.40 -1.43
CA LEU A 4 -6.49 -7.08 -0.35
C LEU A 4 -5.10 -7.65 -0.68
N VAL A 5 -4.09 -6.78 -0.73
CA VAL A 5 -2.70 -7.15 -1.00
C VAL A 5 -1.86 -6.86 0.24
N THR A 6 -1.45 -7.92 0.92
CA THR A 6 -0.58 -7.84 2.09
C THR A 6 0.88 -7.77 1.65
N GLY A 7 1.71 -6.93 2.28
CA GLY A 7 3.12 -6.78 1.86
C GLY A 7 3.28 -6.04 0.52
N GLY A 8 2.27 -5.25 0.13
CA GLY A 8 2.20 -4.58 -1.18
C GLY A 8 3.17 -3.41 -1.37
N ALA A 9 3.90 -2.98 -0.33
CA ALA A 9 4.97 -1.98 -0.45
C ALA A 9 6.36 -2.62 -0.64
N GLY A 10 6.47 -3.95 -0.58
CA GLY A 10 7.70 -4.69 -0.89
C GLY A 10 7.95 -4.83 -2.40
N PHE A 11 9.07 -5.46 -2.78
CA PHE A 11 9.48 -5.59 -4.18
C PHE A 11 8.44 -6.30 -5.08
N ILE A 12 8.05 -7.53 -4.73
CA ILE A 12 7.07 -8.30 -5.52
C ILE A 12 5.66 -7.70 -5.37
N GLY A 13 5.29 -7.34 -4.15
CA GLY A 13 3.97 -6.81 -3.84
C GLY A 13 3.65 -5.53 -4.61
N SER A 14 4.59 -4.57 -4.63
CA SER A 14 4.39 -3.30 -5.35
C SER A 14 4.25 -3.53 -6.86
N ASN A 15 5.10 -4.37 -7.45
CA ASN A 15 4.98 -4.69 -8.87
C ASN A 15 3.67 -5.42 -9.20
N PHE A 16 3.19 -6.29 -8.32
CA PHE A 16 1.87 -6.93 -8.47
C PHE A 16 0.74 -5.90 -8.44
N VAL A 17 0.78 -4.94 -7.52
CA VAL A 17 -0.20 -3.84 -7.44
C VAL A 17 -0.23 -3.03 -8.74
N HIS A 18 0.94 -2.60 -9.23
CA HIS A 18 1.04 -1.90 -10.52
C HIS A 18 0.49 -2.71 -11.68
N TYR A 19 0.86 -3.99 -11.76
CA TYR A 19 0.38 -4.91 -12.77
C TYR A 19 -1.15 -5.03 -12.72
N TRP A 20 -1.73 -5.22 -11.53
CA TRP A 20 -3.17 -5.43 -11.38
C TRP A 20 -3.96 -4.17 -11.77
N LEU A 21 -3.57 -3.00 -11.26
CA LEU A 21 -4.24 -1.73 -11.59
C LEU A 21 -4.19 -1.41 -13.08
N LYS A 22 -3.11 -1.80 -13.77
CA LYS A 22 -2.97 -1.64 -15.22
C LYS A 22 -3.90 -2.55 -16.02
N ASN A 23 -4.10 -3.79 -15.57
CA ASN A 23 -4.87 -4.80 -16.31
C ASN A 23 -6.35 -4.84 -15.90
N HIS A 24 -6.69 -4.35 -14.71
CA HIS A 24 -8.03 -4.34 -14.12
C HIS A 24 -8.35 -2.95 -13.54
N PRO A 25 -8.50 -1.91 -14.38
CA PRO A 25 -8.66 -0.52 -13.94
C PRO A 25 -9.96 -0.25 -13.17
N GLU A 26 -10.97 -1.11 -13.31
CA GLU A 26 -12.24 -1.06 -12.57
C GLU A 26 -12.18 -1.73 -11.20
N ASP A 27 -11.11 -2.47 -10.90
CA ASP A 27 -10.93 -3.12 -9.59
C ASP A 27 -10.35 -2.15 -8.57
N GLU A 28 -10.71 -2.38 -7.30
CA GLU A 28 -10.18 -1.64 -6.16
C GLU A 28 -9.15 -2.51 -5.42
N ILE A 29 -7.99 -1.92 -5.09
CA ILE A 29 -6.94 -2.59 -4.31
C ILE A 29 -6.77 -1.92 -2.96
N ILE A 30 -6.74 -2.71 -1.90
CA ILE A 30 -6.30 -2.29 -0.58
C ILE A 30 -4.93 -2.90 -0.34
N VAL A 31 -3.89 -2.07 -0.25
CA VAL A 31 -2.55 -2.49 0.16
C VAL A 31 -2.43 -2.38 1.67
N PHE A 32 -2.11 -3.49 2.32
CA PHE A 32 -1.89 -3.56 3.77
C PHE A 32 -0.44 -3.96 4.03
N ASP A 33 0.34 -3.04 4.59
CA ASP A 33 1.78 -3.25 4.80
C ASP A 33 2.26 -2.56 6.06
N LEU A 34 3.16 -3.19 6.81
CA LEU A 34 3.68 -2.62 8.05
C LEU A 34 4.76 -1.54 7.79
N LEU A 35 5.28 -1.46 6.56
CA LEU A 35 6.46 -0.67 6.20
C LEU A 35 7.65 -1.03 7.11
N THR A 36 7.92 -2.32 7.21
CA THR A 36 9.16 -2.81 7.84
C THR A 36 10.38 -2.38 7.01
N TYR A 37 11.58 -2.83 7.39
CA TYR A 37 12.82 -2.48 6.68
C TYR A 37 12.77 -2.73 5.15
N ALA A 38 11.97 -3.69 4.69
CA ALA A 38 11.86 -4.08 3.28
C ALA A 38 10.70 -3.39 2.52
N GLY A 39 9.82 -2.68 3.24
CA GLY A 39 8.66 -2.00 2.67
C GLY A 39 9.00 -0.54 2.35
N HIS A 40 8.80 -0.13 1.09
CA HIS A 40 9.03 1.24 0.66
C HIS A 40 7.78 1.80 0.01
N ILE A 41 7.12 2.75 0.68
CA ILE A 41 5.91 3.41 0.16
C ILE A 41 6.16 4.10 -1.19
N GLN A 42 7.40 4.57 -1.42
CA GLN A 42 7.82 5.18 -2.68
C GLN A 42 7.67 4.25 -3.89
N SER A 43 7.68 2.93 -3.68
CA SER A 43 7.41 1.94 -4.73
C SER A 43 5.98 2.05 -5.28
N LEU A 44 5.05 2.68 -4.56
CA LEU A 44 3.65 2.90 -4.94
C LEU A 44 3.34 4.35 -5.34
N LYS A 45 4.37 5.21 -5.48
CA LYS A 45 4.19 6.64 -5.79
C LYS A 45 3.38 6.92 -7.06
N ASP A 46 3.50 6.05 -8.07
CA ASP A 46 2.86 6.28 -9.37
C ASP A 46 1.36 5.97 -9.36
N VAL A 47 0.86 5.34 -8.28
CA VAL A 47 -0.54 4.91 -8.15
C VAL A 47 -1.27 5.52 -6.95
N LEU A 48 -0.52 6.07 -5.98
CA LEU A 48 -1.07 6.74 -4.81
C LEU A 48 -0.97 8.26 -4.98
N ASP A 49 -2.03 8.98 -4.59
CA ASP A 49 -2.06 10.43 -4.71
C ASP A 49 -1.33 11.09 -3.52
N GLY A 50 -0.60 12.18 -3.77
CA GLY A 50 -0.06 13.05 -2.71
C GLY A 50 1.28 12.62 -2.10
N LEU A 51 1.86 11.49 -2.52
CA LEU A 51 3.21 11.07 -2.08
C LEU A 51 4.32 12.02 -2.52
N ASP A 52 4.14 12.74 -3.63
CA ASP A 52 5.13 13.71 -4.15
C ASP A 52 5.45 14.86 -3.18
N LYS A 53 4.63 15.04 -2.13
CA LYS A 53 4.80 16.10 -1.12
C LYS A 53 5.61 15.67 0.09
N MET A 54 6.02 14.41 0.19
CA MET A 54 6.73 13.87 1.34
C MET A 54 8.20 13.60 0.97
N SER A 55 9.13 14.30 1.63
CA SER A 55 10.58 14.08 1.48
C SER A 55 11.04 12.81 2.22
N GLY A 56 12.10 12.17 1.72
CA GLY A 56 12.34 10.72 1.72
C GLY A 56 12.60 9.97 3.03
N ASP A 57 12.78 10.62 4.18
CA ASP A 57 13.39 9.92 5.34
C ASP A 57 12.44 9.70 6.53
N GLU A 58 11.28 10.37 6.58
CA GLU A 58 10.33 10.30 7.71
C GLU A 58 9.02 9.54 7.39
N GLN A 59 8.94 8.89 6.23
CA GLN A 59 7.67 8.38 5.69
C GLN A 59 7.16 7.08 6.32
N GLY A 60 8.04 6.24 6.87
CA GLY A 60 7.66 4.90 7.33
C GLY A 60 6.70 4.87 8.52
N ASP A 61 6.88 5.79 9.47
CA ASP A 61 6.11 5.80 10.71
C ASP A 61 4.93 6.77 10.73
N ALA A 62 5.02 7.88 9.98
CA ALA A 62 3.99 8.92 9.96
C ALA A 62 2.80 8.58 9.04
N ILE A 63 2.96 7.63 8.12
CA ILE A 63 1.91 7.26 7.18
C ILE A 63 0.99 6.20 7.81
N SER A 64 -0.23 6.60 8.16
CA SER A 64 -1.28 5.69 8.62
C SER A 64 -2.13 5.15 7.46
N SER A 65 -2.50 6.01 6.51
CA SER A 65 -3.20 5.61 5.29
C SER A 65 -3.05 6.66 4.20
N ILE A 66 -3.02 6.23 2.93
CA ILE A 66 -2.98 7.09 1.74
C ILE A 66 -3.89 6.48 0.69
N SER A 67 -4.69 7.30 0.01
CA SER A 67 -5.57 6.83 -1.06
C SER A 67 -5.11 7.38 -2.41
N GLY A 68 -5.29 6.59 -3.46
CA GLY A 68 -5.26 7.00 -4.86
C GLY A 68 -6.61 6.76 -5.52
N LYS A 69 -6.62 6.75 -6.86
CA LYS A 69 -7.85 6.62 -7.66
C LYS A 69 -8.67 5.35 -7.36
N ASN A 70 -8.02 4.20 -7.43
CA ASN A 70 -8.63 2.86 -7.24
C ASN A 70 -7.74 1.97 -6.36
N ILE A 71 -6.95 2.61 -5.50
CA ILE A 71 -6.05 1.97 -4.55
C ILE A 71 -6.10 2.71 -3.22
N GLN A 72 -6.02 1.97 -2.13
CA GLN A 72 -5.81 2.50 -0.79
C GLN A 72 -4.64 1.79 -0.14
N PHE A 73 -3.70 2.53 0.42
CA PHE A 73 -2.66 2.03 1.30
C PHE A 73 -3.10 2.21 2.76
N ILE A 74 -2.92 1.17 3.57
CA ILE A 74 -3.15 1.19 5.01
C ILE A 74 -1.91 0.60 5.67
N ARG A 75 -1.32 1.34 6.60
CA ARG A 75 -0.23 0.80 7.41
C ARG A 75 -0.78 -0.14 8.46
N GLY A 76 -0.26 -1.35 8.53
CA GLY A 76 -0.66 -2.30 9.57
C GLY A 76 0.09 -3.61 9.52
N ASP A 77 0.06 -4.33 10.62
CA ASP A 77 0.67 -5.66 10.76
C ASP A 77 -0.40 -6.73 10.67
N ILE A 78 -0.24 -7.69 9.76
CA ILE A 78 -1.16 -8.83 9.64
C ILE A 78 -1.09 -9.75 10.87
N THR A 79 -0.03 -9.66 11.66
CA THR A 79 0.14 -10.41 12.90
C THR A 79 -0.56 -9.76 14.09
N ASP A 80 -1.11 -8.56 13.94
CA ASP A 80 -1.88 -7.89 14.99
C ASP A 80 -3.21 -8.61 15.23
N ALA A 81 -3.30 -9.31 16.36
CA ALA A 81 -4.49 -10.06 16.76
C ALA A 81 -5.73 -9.17 16.98
N SER A 82 -5.56 -7.86 17.20
CA SER A 82 -6.69 -6.93 17.29
C SER A 82 -7.43 -6.78 15.96
N PHE A 83 -6.78 -7.14 14.84
CA PHE A 83 -7.35 -7.11 13.50
C PHE A 83 -8.18 -8.36 13.16
N VAL A 84 -8.08 -9.44 13.95
CA VAL A 84 -8.78 -10.73 13.72
C VAL A 84 -10.17 -10.76 14.38
N ALA A 85 -10.61 -9.65 14.99
CA ALA A 85 -11.98 -9.50 15.51
C ALA A 85 -12.94 -9.03 14.40
N ILE A 86 -13.25 -9.93 13.46
CA ILE A 86 -14.39 -9.78 12.53
C ILE A 86 -15.36 -10.93 12.80
#